data_AF-A0A1Y6BWT1-F1
#
_entry.id   AF-A0A1Y6BWT1-F1
#
_cell.length_a   1.000
_cell.length_b   1.000
_cell.length_c   1.000
_cell.angle_alpha   90.00
_cell.angle_beta   90.00
_cell.angle_gamma   90.00
#
_symmetry.space_group_name_H-M   'P 1'
#
loop_
_entity.id
_entity.type
_entity.pdbx_description
1 polymer ?
#
loop_
_entity_poly.entity_id
_entity_poly.type
_entity_poly.pdbx_seq_one_letter_code
_entity_poly.pdbx_strand_id
1 'polypeptide(L)'
;MSEPLKVCNTCGRKFNTPEDFLKETSRWRICDRGNLWFNCGCQSTNMIIKGKYDWYSPENALSGEARSVFNQLPSIKELPHIPHYVMQLQELIQKESTTSRQLADVAKKAPILASNILRIANNQCGVSGSQIESLEHAISYVGLNALKDMVLVAALNTFEFKSEHFKSEDFWEASFLCGRIAEFLAKRFSPDTLPDEAYIAGTLANVGKVVQAITNPDLADQISQDISNVKILGSWSQAEERHNAFDHCILGEIGAMFWGLPEYVIDSIAAHHKKPQSMIASHFTVNDLVTFANQLSHWVLLQPTQMNEALLEASYEKFGLSPAQAEVLINEIMPLKSVA
;
A
#
# COMPACT_ATOMS: atom_id res chain seq x y z
N MET A 1 36.05 -11.42 -23.43
CA MET A 1 34.87 -11.43 -22.54
C MET A 1 34.61 -9.98 -22.17
N SER A 2 33.39 -9.48 -22.36
CA SER A 2 33.03 -8.10 -21.99
C SER A 2 33.16 -7.92 -20.47
N GLU A 3 33.53 -6.71 -20.03
CA GLU A 3 33.48 -6.37 -18.61
C GLU A 3 32.03 -6.47 -18.09
N PRO A 4 31.83 -6.98 -16.87
CA PRO A 4 30.50 -7.08 -16.28
C PRO A 4 29.92 -5.68 -16.07
N LEU A 5 28.61 -5.51 -16.30
CA LEU A 5 27.89 -4.27 -16.04
C LEU A 5 28.09 -3.86 -14.58
N LYS A 6 27.89 -4.79 -13.63
CA LYS A 6 28.13 -4.55 -12.21
C LYS A 6 28.77 -5.78 -11.56
N VAL A 7 29.58 -5.55 -10.53
CA VAL A 7 30.02 -6.60 -9.61
C VAL A 7 29.54 -6.25 -8.22
N CYS A 8 28.98 -7.24 -7.52
CA CYS A 8 28.62 -7.12 -6.13
C CYS A 8 29.89 -6.96 -5.28
N ASN A 9 29.98 -5.85 -4.54
CA ASN A 9 31.15 -5.56 -3.71
C ASN A 9 31.29 -6.50 -2.49
N THR A 10 30.26 -7.30 -2.17
CA THR A 10 30.25 -8.20 -1.02
C THR A 10 30.50 -9.65 -1.41
N CYS A 11 29.68 -10.22 -2.30
CA CYS A 11 29.80 -11.63 -2.68
C CYS A 11 30.50 -11.87 -4.02
N GLY A 12 30.88 -10.80 -4.74
CA GLY A 12 31.57 -10.93 -6.04
C GLY A 12 30.68 -11.37 -7.20
N ARG A 13 29.36 -11.51 -7.00
CA ARG A 13 28.41 -11.82 -8.08
C ARG A 13 28.54 -10.80 -9.22
N LYS A 14 28.63 -11.30 -10.45
CA LYS A 14 28.74 -10.48 -11.67
C LYS A 14 27.37 -10.38 -12.34
N PHE A 15 26.99 -9.17 -12.69
CA PHE A 15 25.81 -8.83 -13.49
C PHE A 15 26.32 -8.49 -14.89
N ASN A 16 26.16 -9.41 -15.83
CA ASN A 16 26.70 -9.31 -17.18
C ASN A 16 25.64 -8.79 -18.16
N THR A 17 24.37 -9.08 -17.92
CA THR A 17 23.24 -8.58 -18.73
C THR A 17 22.21 -7.85 -17.87
N PRO A 18 21.31 -7.04 -18.45
CA PRO A 18 20.21 -6.39 -17.72
C PRO A 18 19.31 -7.39 -16.97
N GLU A 19 19.06 -8.56 -17.55
CA GLU A 19 18.22 -9.61 -16.96
C GLU A 19 18.84 -10.23 -15.71
N ASP A 20 20.16 -10.18 -15.55
CA ASP A 20 20.83 -10.63 -14.34
C ASP A 20 20.39 -9.82 -13.11
N PHE A 21 19.93 -8.58 -13.30
CA PHE A 21 19.38 -7.76 -12.23
C PHE A 21 17.93 -8.07 -11.90
N LEU A 22 17.26 -8.97 -12.62
CA LEU A 22 15.92 -9.46 -12.30
C LEU A 22 15.95 -10.82 -11.58
N LYS A 23 17.08 -11.52 -11.65
CA LYS A 23 17.26 -12.84 -11.02
C LYS A 23 17.91 -12.69 -9.66
N GLU A 24 17.28 -13.24 -8.62
CA GLU A 24 17.86 -13.28 -7.26
C GLU A 24 18.36 -11.90 -6.79
N THR A 25 17.65 -10.85 -7.15
CA THR A 25 17.83 -9.48 -6.69
C THR A 25 16.53 -9.05 -6.05
N SER A 26 16.61 -8.29 -4.95
CA SER A 26 15.42 -7.80 -4.28
C SER A 26 15.48 -6.29 -4.10
N ARG A 27 14.32 -5.64 -4.18
CA ARG A 27 14.07 -4.24 -3.80
C ARG A 27 14.93 -3.21 -4.56
N TRP A 28 14.31 -2.59 -5.56
CA TRP A 28 14.84 -1.44 -6.26
C TRP A 28 14.44 -0.15 -5.55
N ARG A 29 15.36 0.81 -5.42
CA ARG A 29 15.06 2.16 -4.89
C ARG A 29 15.94 3.22 -5.55
N ILE A 30 15.43 4.43 -5.76
CA ILE A 30 16.17 5.52 -6.38
C ILE A 30 16.55 6.54 -5.29
N CYS A 31 17.83 6.78 -5.01
CA CYS A 31 18.21 7.81 -4.05
C CYS A 31 17.99 9.23 -4.59
N ASP A 32 18.10 10.25 -3.74
CA ASP A 32 17.87 11.67 -4.07
C ASP A 32 18.76 12.21 -5.21
N ARG A 33 19.92 11.58 -5.44
CA ARG A 33 20.81 11.88 -6.58
C ARG A 33 20.40 11.20 -7.89
N GLY A 34 19.30 10.45 -7.89
CA GLY A 34 18.80 9.68 -9.01
C GLY A 34 19.55 8.37 -9.28
N ASN A 35 20.35 7.86 -8.34
CA ASN A 35 21.03 6.56 -8.49
C ASN A 35 20.11 5.42 -8.06
N LEU A 36 20.22 4.28 -8.73
CA LEU A 36 19.46 3.08 -8.45
C LEU A 36 20.20 2.16 -7.49
N TRP A 37 19.56 1.85 -6.38
CA TRP A 37 20.02 0.87 -5.42
C TRP A 37 19.20 -0.40 -5.54
N PHE A 38 19.86 -1.54 -5.36
CA PHE A 38 19.23 -2.85 -5.37
C PHE A 38 19.96 -3.79 -4.42
N ASN A 39 19.27 -4.81 -3.91
CA ASN A 39 19.95 -5.85 -3.16
C ASN A 39 20.34 -7.01 -4.07
N CYS A 40 21.60 -7.42 -3.98
CA CYS A 40 22.07 -8.67 -4.56
C CYS A 40 21.48 -9.86 -3.80
N GLY A 41 21.51 -11.07 -4.38
CA GLY A 41 21.02 -12.30 -3.71
C GLY A 41 21.70 -12.61 -2.38
N CYS A 42 22.90 -12.07 -2.12
CA CYS A 42 23.56 -12.14 -0.82
C CYS A 42 23.10 -11.06 0.18
N GLN A 43 22.01 -10.35 -0.14
CA GLN A 43 21.41 -9.24 0.63
C GLN A 43 22.27 -7.97 0.75
N SER A 44 23.42 -7.89 0.07
CA SER A 44 24.22 -6.67 0.02
C SER A 44 23.59 -5.63 -0.90
N THR A 45 23.61 -4.37 -0.46
CA THR A 45 23.09 -3.26 -1.25
C THR A 45 24.13 -2.81 -2.28
N ASN A 46 23.71 -2.75 -3.53
CA ASN A 46 24.48 -2.33 -4.69
C ASN A 46 23.85 -1.08 -5.30
N MET A 47 24.66 -0.30 -6.03
CA MET A 47 24.23 0.97 -6.64
C MET A 47 24.68 1.08 -8.10
N ILE A 48 23.79 1.60 -8.95
CA ILE A 48 23.99 2.03 -10.33
C ILE A 48 23.77 3.55 -10.39
N ILE A 49 24.72 4.26 -10.99
CA ILE A 49 24.65 5.71 -11.14
C ILE A 49 23.58 6.08 -12.18
N LYS A 50 22.86 7.18 -11.96
CA LYS A 50 21.88 7.70 -12.93
C LYS A 50 22.49 7.79 -14.33
N GLY A 51 21.79 7.27 -15.34
CA GLY A 51 22.20 7.38 -16.74
C GLY A 51 23.41 6.52 -17.13
N LYS A 52 23.82 5.56 -16.28
CA LYS A 52 24.99 4.70 -16.55
C LYS A 52 24.72 3.62 -17.63
N TYR A 53 23.47 3.19 -17.81
CA TYR A 53 23.09 2.20 -18.82
C TYR A 53 21.79 2.61 -19.52
N ASP A 54 21.63 2.30 -20.81
CA ASP A 54 20.44 2.72 -21.56
C ASP A 54 19.16 1.97 -21.13
N TRP A 55 19.28 0.77 -20.58
CA TRP A 55 18.16 0.02 -19.98
C TRP A 55 17.77 0.55 -18.59
N TYR A 56 18.60 1.40 -17.98
CA TYR A 56 18.33 2.02 -16.70
C TYR A 56 17.23 3.09 -16.87
N SER A 57 15.98 2.63 -16.80
CA SER A 57 14.85 3.51 -16.59
C SER A 57 13.76 2.78 -15.79
N PRO A 58 13.33 3.29 -14.61
CA PRO A 58 12.16 2.75 -13.91
C PRO A 58 10.90 2.73 -14.80
N GLU A 59 10.93 3.50 -15.90
CA GLU A 59 9.95 3.51 -16.97
C GLU A 59 9.71 2.17 -17.70
N ASN A 60 10.62 1.20 -17.64
CA ASN A 60 10.45 -0.06 -18.38
C ASN A 60 9.55 -1.09 -17.66
N ALA A 61 9.27 -0.88 -16.36
CA ALA A 61 8.34 -1.69 -15.58
C ALA A 61 7.03 -0.95 -15.26
N LEU A 62 6.94 0.34 -15.60
CA LEU A 62 5.71 1.13 -15.52
C LEU A 62 4.80 0.78 -16.69
N SER A 63 3.49 0.82 -16.47
CA SER A 63 2.51 0.88 -17.55
C SER A 63 2.84 2.03 -18.52
N GLY A 64 2.40 1.93 -19.78
CA GLY A 64 2.69 2.97 -20.78
C GLY A 64 2.18 4.36 -20.32
N GLU A 65 1.04 4.35 -19.66
CA GLU A 65 0.40 5.49 -19.03
C GLU A 65 1.25 6.03 -17.86
N ALA A 66 1.66 5.17 -16.91
CA ALA A 66 2.46 5.60 -15.77
C ALA A 66 3.85 6.11 -16.16
N ARG A 67 4.46 5.53 -17.20
CA ARG A 67 5.70 6.05 -17.81
C ARG A 67 5.52 7.47 -18.35
N SER A 68 4.40 7.75 -19.01
CA SER A 68 4.13 9.08 -19.58
C SER A 68 3.97 10.14 -18.49
N VAL A 69 3.39 9.77 -17.34
CA VAL A 69 3.14 10.66 -16.19
C VAL A 69 4.38 10.85 -15.33
N PHE A 70 5.19 9.80 -15.12
CA PHE A 70 6.37 9.83 -14.24
C PHE A 70 7.31 11.03 -14.49
N ASN A 71 7.55 11.34 -15.76
CA ASN A 71 8.45 12.43 -16.16
C ASN A 71 7.82 13.85 -16.06
N GLN A 72 6.51 13.93 -15.82
CA GLN A 72 5.77 15.18 -15.70
C GLN A 72 5.52 15.57 -14.23
N LEU A 73 5.84 14.70 -13.27
CA LEU A 73 5.60 14.96 -11.85
C LEU A 73 6.60 15.99 -11.31
N PRO A 74 6.13 17.17 -10.83
CA PRO A 74 6.99 18.30 -10.51
C PRO A 74 7.95 18.02 -9.33
N SER A 75 7.55 17.16 -8.38
CA SER A 75 8.27 16.92 -7.14
C SER A 75 8.43 15.44 -6.78
N ILE A 76 8.63 14.53 -7.74
CA ILE A 76 8.77 13.09 -7.44
C ILE A 76 9.92 12.76 -6.47
N LYS A 77 10.95 13.62 -6.40
CA LYS A 77 12.07 13.49 -5.44
C LYS A 77 11.65 13.72 -3.99
N GLU A 78 10.49 14.30 -3.74
CA GLU A 78 9.95 14.55 -2.41
C GLU A 78 9.18 13.34 -1.86
N LEU A 79 8.96 12.29 -2.67
CA LEU A 79 8.45 11.02 -2.14
C LEU A 79 9.45 10.46 -1.12
N PRO A 80 9.00 10.17 0.11
CA PRO A 80 9.89 9.71 1.15
C PRO A 80 10.32 8.29 0.89
N HIS A 81 11.49 7.96 1.44
CA HIS A 81 12.00 6.61 1.47
C HIS A 81 11.37 5.85 2.62
N ILE A 82 10.78 4.69 2.32
CA ILE A 82 10.30 3.79 3.37
C ILE A 82 11.49 3.30 4.20
N PRO A 83 11.50 3.51 5.53
CA PRO A 83 12.59 3.08 6.38
C PRO A 83 12.82 1.57 6.31
N HIS A 84 14.08 1.16 6.35
CA HIS A 84 14.44 -0.26 6.21
C HIS A 84 13.77 -1.18 7.25
N TYR A 85 13.54 -0.68 8.48
CA TYR A 85 12.89 -1.46 9.53
C TYR A 85 11.44 -1.80 9.20
N VAL A 86 10.70 -0.93 8.51
CA VAL A 86 9.32 -1.19 8.07
C VAL A 86 9.32 -2.38 7.14
N MET A 87 10.22 -2.37 6.15
CA MET A 87 10.30 -3.44 5.16
C MET A 87 10.77 -4.77 5.79
N GLN A 88 11.61 -4.72 6.83
CA GLN A 88 12.00 -5.92 7.58
C GLN A 88 10.83 -6.48 8.39
N LEU A 89 10.05 -5.61 9.04
CA LEU A 89 8.88 -6.02 9.82
C LEU A 89 7.80 -6.63 8.93
N GLN A 90 7.50 -6.02 7.78
CA GLN A 90 6.54 -6.59 6.81
C GLN A 90 6.94 -7.99 6.35
N GLU A 91 8.23 -8.20 6.06
CA GLU A 91 8.72 -9.51 5.62
C GLU A 91 8.62 -10.57 6.73
N LEU A 92 8.92 -10.19 7.98
CA LEU A 92 8.78 -11.09 9.12
C LEU A 92 7.31 -11.43 9.36
N ILE A 93 6.42 -10.43 9.30
CA ILE A 93 4.99 -10.62 9.53
C ILE A 93 4.36 -11.62 8.55
N GLN A 94 4.82 -11.66 7.29
CA GLN A 94 4.31 -12.58 6.27
C GLN A 94 4.76 -14.03 6.45
N LYS A 95 5.74 -14.31 7.32
CA LYS A 95 6.25 -15.67 7.55
C LYS A 95 5.52 -16.33 8.71
N GLU A 96 4.85 -17.46 8.45
CA GLU A 96 4.14 -18.24 9.48
C GLU A 96 5.02 -18.64 10.67
N SER A 97 6.33 -18.82 10.45
CA SER A 97 7.29 -19.23 11.49
C SER A 97 7.84 -18.08 12.34
N THR A 98 7.36 -16.84 12.14
CA THR A 98 7.92 -15.67 12.83
C THR A 98 7.52 -15.61 14.29
N THR A 99 8.51 -15.37 15.15
CA THR A 99 8.32 -15.17 16.58
C THR A 99 8.17 -13.70 16.94
N SER A 100 7.42 -13.39 18.00
CA SER A 100 7.31 -12.03 18.57
C SER A 100 8.67 -11.44 18.93
N ARG A 101 9.65 -12.28 19.29
CA ARG A 101 11.03 -11.87 19.56
C ARG A 101 11.72 -11.31 18.32
N GLN A 102 11.62 -11.99 17.18
CA GLN A 102 12.20 -11.52 15.91
C GLN A 102 11.58 -10.17 15.49
N LEU A 103 10.27 -10.02 15.66
CA LEU A 103 9.57 -8.76 15.41
C LEU A 103 10.04 -7.65 16.38
N ALA A 104 10.18 -7.96 17.67
CA ALA A 104 10.68 -7.03 18.67
C ALA A 104 12.11 -6.57 18.36
N ASP A 105 13.00 -7.46 17.92
CA ASP A 105 14.39 -7.12 17.62
C ASP A 105 14.54 -6.17 16.42
N VAL A 106 13.59 -6.22 15.47
CA VAL A 106 13.51 -5.22 14.40
C VAL A 106 12.84 -3.93 14.90
N ALA A 107 11.71 -4.02 15.60
CA ALA A 107 10.97 -2.87 16.10
C ALA A 107 11.78 -2.00 17.08
N LYS A 108 12.70 -2.58 17.86
CA LYS A 108 13.65 -1.84 18.72
C LYS A 108 14.49 -0.80 17.97
N LYS A 109 14.71 -0.99 16.66
CA LYS A 109 15.45 -0.05 15.80
C LYS A 109 14.62 1.17 15.42
N ALA A 110 13.33 1.19 15.75
CA ALA A 110 12.39 2.26 15.47
C ALA A 110 11.71 2.74 16.78
N PRO A 111 12.32 3.68 17.52
CA PRO A 111 11.87 4.07 18.87
C PRO A 111 10.41 4.56 18.92
N ILE A 112 9.94 5.29 17.91
CA ILE A 112 8.56 5.78 17.83
C ILE A 112 7.59 4.59 17.70
N LEU A 113 7.84 3.67 16.76
CA LEU A 113 7.02 2.47 16.59
C LEU A 113 7.02 1.60 17.86
N ALA A 114 8.19 1.34 18.45
CA ALA A 114 8.30 0.57 19.69
C ALA A 114 7.51 1.21 20.84
N SER A 115 7.57 2.54 20.98
CA SER A 115 6.81 3.26 22.00
C SER A 115 5.30 3.19 21.77
N ASN A 116 4.85 3.26 20.51
CA ASN A 116 3.43 3.14 20.17
C ASN A 116 2.89 1.73 20.44
N ILE A 117 3.66 0.69 20.12
CA ILE A 117 3.31 -0.72 20.43
C ILE A 117 3.13 -0.89 21.95
N LEU A 118 4.09 -0.42 22.74
CA LEU A 118 4.01 -0.49 24.21
C LEU A 118 2.80 0.29 24.74
N ARG A 119 2.56 1.51 24.23
CA ARG A 119 1.42 2.33 24.66
C ARG A 119 0.08 1.64 24.38
N ILE A 120 -0.11 1.11 23.17
CA ILE A 120 -1.35 0.44 22.79
C ILE A 120 -1.55 -0.83 23.60
N ALA A 121 -0.50 -1.64 23.79
CA ALA A 121 -0.56 -2.83 24.63
C ALA A 121 -0.99 -2.51 26.07
N ASN A 122 -0.41 -1.47 26.68
CA ASN A 122 -0.74 -1.05 28.03
C ASN A 122 -2.16 -0.45 28.13
N ASN A 123 -2.61 0.28 27.11
CA ASN A 123 -3.98 0.81 27.08
C ASN A 123 -5.01 -0.32 27.00
N GLN A 124 -4.74 -1.38 26.24
CA GLN A 124 -5.60 -2.57 26.16
C GLN A 124 -5.56 -3.40 27.46
N CYS A 125 -4.42 -3.44 28.14
CA CYS A 125 -4.25 -4.18 29.40
C CYS A 125 -5.05 -3.60 30.57
N GLY A 126 -5.32 -2.28 30.55
CA GLY A 126 -6.16 -1.59 31.53
C GLY A 126 -5.52 -1.44 32.93
N VAL A 127 -6.29 -0.90 33.87
CA VAL A 127 -5.81 -0.50 35.22
C VAL A 127 -5.60 -1.69 36.17
N SER A 128 -6.20 -2.85 35.87
CA SER A 128 -6.13 -4.08 36.67
C SER A 128 -5.06 -5.08 36.20
N GLY A 129 -4.39 -4.80 35.08
CA GLY A 129 -3.29 -5.60 34.55
C GLY A 129 -1.93 -5.18 35.11
N SER A 130 -0.94 -6.06 35.04
CA SER A 130 0.47 -5.67 35.26
C SER A 130 0.99 -4.91 34.05
N GLN A 131 1.75 -3.84 34.28
CA GLN A 131 2.32 -3.02 33.21
C GLN A 131 3.20 -3.87 32.27
N ILE A 132 2.96 -3.75 30.97
CA ILE A 132 3.74 -4.45 29.93
C ILE A 132 4.98 -3.60 29.61
N GLU A 133 6.15 -4.06 30.04
CA GLU A 133 7.44 -3.37 29.85
C GLU A 133 8.29 -3.95 28.71
N SER A 134 8.06 -5.22 28.34
CA SER A 134 8.78 -5.90 27.27
C SER A 134 8.09 -5.68 25.93
N LEU A 135 8.86 -5.23 24.92
CA LEU A 135 8.34 -5.08 23.55
C LEU A 135 7.91 -6.42 22.94
N GLU A 136 8.62 -7.52 23.27
CA GLU A 136 8.22 -8.87 22.84
C GLU A 136 6.87 -9.26 23.43
N HIS A 137 6.64 -8.96 24.71
CA HIS A 137 5.36 -9.22 25.36
C HIS A 137 4.25 -8.33 24.78
N ALA A 138 4.54 -7.04 24.55
CA ALA A 138 3.61 -6.10 23.94
C ALA A 138 3.16 -6.55 22.55
N ILE A 139 4.09 -7.01 21.70
CA ILE A 139 3.77 -7.54 20.36
C ILE A 139 2.87 -8.78 20.45
N SER A 140 3.20 -9.72 21.34
CA SER A 140 2.35 -10.90 21.56
C SER A 140 0.95 -10.53 22.07
N TYR A 141 0.85 -9.48 22.89
CA TYR A 141 -0.39 -9.03 23.50
C TYR A 141 -1.32 -8.31 22.51
N VAL A 142 -0.81 -7.36 21.73
CA VAL A 142 -1.60 -6.63 20.71
C VAL A 142 -1.94 -7.51 19.50
N GLY A 143 -1.14 -8.54 19.25
CA GLY A 143 -1.31 -9.47 18.15
C GLY A 143 -0.76 -8.95 16.82
N LEU A 144 -0.61 -9.87 15.86
CA LEU A 144 0.02 -9.59 14.57
C LEU A 144 -0.78 -8.60 13.71
N ASN A 145 -2.12 -8.60 13.79
CA ASN A 145 -2.94 -7.69 13.01
C ASN A 145 -2.79 -6.24 13.46
N ALA A 146 -2.85 -5.97 14.77
CA ALA A 146 -2.57 -4.62 15.27
C ALA A 146 -1.12 -4.20 14.99
N LEU A 147 -0.15 -5.13 15.03
CA LEU A 147 1.23 -4.83 14.65
C LEU A 147 1.36 -4.47 13.17
N LYS A 148 0.66 -5.16 12.25
CA LYS A 148 0.62 -4.81 10.81
C LYS A 148 0.17 -3.37 10.62
N ASP A 149 -0.93 -3.00 11.25
CA ASP A 149 -1.48 -1.64 11.20
C ASP A 149 -0.44 -0.64 11.70
N MET A 150 0.18 -0.89 12.86
CA MET A 150 1.20 0.00 13.43
C MET A 150 2.46 0.13 12.56
N VAL A 151 2.93 -0.96 11.96
CA VAL A 151 4.09 -0.96 11.05
C VAL A 151 3.77 -0.16 9.80
N LEU A 152 2.56 -0.34 9.27
CA LEU A 152 2.08 0.40 8.13
C LEU A 152 1.96 1.89 8.49
N VAL A 153 1.24 2.26 9.55
CA VAL A 153 1.20 3.65 10.07
C VAL A 153 2.61 4.23 10.26
N ALA A 154 3.56 3.47 10.79
CA ALA A 154 4.94 3.95 10.98
C ALA A 154 5.69 4.18 9.65
N ALA A 155 5.38 3.40 8.60
CA ALA A 155 5.83 3.69 7.25
C ALA A 155 5.20 4.99 6.74
N LEU A 156 3.91 5.14 7.02
CA LEU A 156 3.09 6.18 6.45
C LEU A 156 3.30 7.54 7.11
N ASN A 157 3.67 7.57 8.38
CA ASN A 157 4.07 8.79 9.09
C ASN A 157 5.39 9.40 8.57
N THR A 158 6.07 8.75 7.62
CA THR A 158 7.17 9.38 6.86
C THR A 158 6.68 10.23 5.69
N PHE A 159 5.41 10.09 5.30
CA PHE A 159 4.75 10.94 4.30
C PHE A 159 4.35 12.27 4.95
N GLU A 160 5.28 13.22 4.95
CA GLU A 160 4.94 14.61 5.19
C GLU A 160 4.42 15.23 3.88
N PHE A 161 3.23 15.80 3.93
CA PHE A 161 2.66 16.57 2.83
C PHE A 161 2.11 17.90 3.34
N LYS A 162 2.13 18.92 2.48
CA LYS A 162 1.79 20.32 2.83
C LYS A 162 0.34 20.69 2.51
N SER A 163 -0.48 19.71 2.16
CA SER A 163 -1.89 19.88 1.81
C SER A 163 -2.68 20.36 3.04
N GLU A 164 -3.48 21.43 2.90
CA GLU A 164 -4.30 21.99 3.98
C GLU A 164 -5.67 21.29 4.10
N HIS A 165 -6.17 20.73 3.00
CA HIS A 165 -7.50 20.14 2.87
C HIS A 165 -7.48 18.62 2.74
N PHE A 166 -6.40 18.03 2.22
CA PHE A 166 -6.20 16.57 2.29
C PHE A 166 -5.76 16.17 3.69
N LYS A 167 -6.65 15.54 4.46
CA LYS A 167 -6.35 15.10 5.84
C LYS A 167 -5.81 13.67 5.84
N SER A 168 -4.61 13.49 6.38
CA SER A 168 -3.97 12.17 6.55
C SER A 168 -4.85 11.21 7.33
N GLU A 169 -5.47 11.69 8.39
CA GLU A 169 -6.20 10.85 9.35
C GLU A 169 -7.42 10.24 8.67
N ASP A 170 -8.21 11.05 7.97
CA ASP A 170 -9.40 10.63 7.24
C ASP A 170 -9.03 9.64 6.11
N PHE A 171 -7.93 9.93 5.39
CA PHE A 171 -7.42 9.05 4.35
C PHE A 171 -6.99 7.68 4.89
N TRP A 172 -6.25 7.66 6.00
CA TRP A 172 -5.75 6.43 6.59
C TRP A 172 -6.86 5.60 7.24
N GLU A 173 -7.85 6.24 7.88
CA GLU A 173 -9.03 5.55 8.40
C GLU A 173 -9.73 4.74 7.28
N ALA A 174 -9.98 5.39 6.14
CA ALA A 174 -10.61 4.74 4.99
C ALA A 174 -9.72 3.63 4.40
N SER A 175 -8.41 3.89 4.30
CA SER A 175 -7.43 2.93 3.78
C SER A 175 -7.36 1.67 4.64
N PHE A 176 -7.23 1.79 5.96
CA PHE A 176 -7.20 0.63 6.86
C PHE A 176 -8.54 -0.13 6.89
N LEU A 177 -9.66 0.58 6.78
CA LEU A 177 -10.95 -0.09 6.61
C LEU A 177 -11.00 -0.90 5.31
N CYS A 178 -10.57 -0.32 4.18
CA CYS A 178 -10.47 -1.03 2.91
C CYS A 178 -9.60 -2.30 3.03
N GLY A 179 -8.43 -2.20 3.66
CA GLY A 179 -7.57 -3.35 3.96
C GLY A 179 -8.28 -4.44 4.77
N ARG A 180 -8.94 -4.07 5.88
CA ARG A 180 -9.69 -5.02 6.72
C ARG A 180 -10.84 -5.70 5.96
N ILE A 181 -11.54 -4.95 5.11
CA ILE A 181 -12.59 -5.51 4.26
C ILE A 181 -11.99 -6.47 3.24
N ALA A 182 -10.88 -6.12 2.59
CA ALA A 182 -10.20 -7.00 1.63
C ALA A 182 -9.74 -8.31 2.30
N GLU A 183 -9.17 -8.23 3.51
CA GLU A 183 -8.81 -9.40 4.32
C GLU A 183 -10.03 -10.28 4.63
N PHE A 184 -11.14 -9.65 5.03
CA PHE A 184 -12.40 -10.35 5.31
C PHE A 184 -12.93 -11.06 4.06
N LEU A 185 -12.95 -10.39 2.91
CA LEU A 185 -13.39 -10.95 1.65
C LEU A 185 -12.48 -12.10 1.21
N ALA A 186 -11.16 -12.00 1.40
CA ALA A 186 -10.22 -13.08 1.09
C ALA A 186 -10.56 -14.35 1.89
N LYS A 187 -10.72 -14.22 3.21
CA LYS A 187 -11.09 -15.34 4.09
C LYS A 187 -12.42 -15.98 3.72
N ARG A 188 -13.38 -15.18 3.24
CA ARG A 188 -14.74 -15.63 2.96
C ARG A 188 -14.89 -16.25 1.58
N PHE A 189 -14.29 -15.63 0.56
CA PHE A 189 -14.57 -15.95 -0.84
C PHE A 189 -13.38 -16.54 -1.58
N SER A 190 -12.14 -16.33 -1.12
CA SER A 190 -10.93 -16.68 -1.86
C SER A 190 -9.95 -17.51 -1.01
N PRO A 191 -10.23 -18.81 -0.77
CA PRO A 191 -9.38 -19.66 0.07
C PRO A 191 -7.93 -19.79 -0.42
N ASP A 192 -7.70 -19.59 -1.72
CA ASP A 192 -6.37 -19.65 -2.35
C ASP A 192 -5.57 -18.34 -2.22
N THR A 193 -6.22 -17.24 -1.80
CA THR A 193 -5.56 -15.94 -1.63
C THR A 193 -5.16 -15.75 -0.18
N LEU A 194 -3.91 -15.36 0.07
CA LEU A 194 -3.44 -15.04 1.41
C LEU A 194 -4.19 -13.80 1.94
N PRO A 195 -4.91 -13.89 3.07
CA PRO A 195 -5.64 -12.73 3.61
C PRO A 195 -4.76 -11.51 3.87
N ASP A 196 -3.49 -11.75 4.24
CA ASP A 196 -2.51 -10.70 4.47
C ASP A 196 -2.12 -9.95 3.20
N GLU A 197 -2.06 -10.62 2.06
CA GLU A 197 -1.82 -9.96 0.76
C GLU A 197 -3.00 -9.06 0.41
N ALA A 198 -4.23 -9.54 0.59
CA ALA A 198 -5.44 -8.76 0.38
C ALA A 198 -5.51 -7.55 1.33
N TYR A 199 -5.15 -7.71 2.60
CA TYR A 199 -5.08 -6.62 3.57
C TYR A 199 -4.11 -5.52 3.13
N ILE A 200 -2.88 -5.89 2.76
CA ILE A 200 -1.84 -4.94 2.35
C ILE A 200 -2.26 -4.22 1.06
N ALA A 201 -2.71 -4.98 0.05
CA ALA A 201 -3.15 -4.42 -1.22
C ALA A 201 -4.35 -3.48 -1.05
N GLY A 202 -5.33 -3.86 -0.22
CA GLY A 202 -6.50 -3.04 0.08
C GLY A 202 -6.17 -1.75 0.80
N THR A 203 -5.21 -1.80 1.74
CA THR A 203 -4.76 -0.60 2.47
C THR A 203 -4.01 0.38 1.58
N LEU A 204 -3.28 -0.13 0.59
CA LEU A 204 -2.45 0.70 -0.29
C LEU A 204 -3.14 1.09 -1.61
N ALA A 205 -4.34 0.55 -1.89
CA ALA A 205 -5.06 0.75 -3.15
C ALA A 205 -5.17 2.22 -3.58
N ASN A 206 -5.43 3.12 -2.62
CA ASN A 206 -5.63 4.54 -2.86
C ASN A 206 -4.38 5.41 -2.62
N VAL A 207 -3.20 4.81 -2.44
CA VAL A 207 -1.98 5.54 -2.02
C VAL A 207 -1.51 6.60 -3.04
N GLY A 208 -1.99 6.54 -4.27
CA GLY A 208 -1.75 7.59 -5.25
C GLY A 208 -2.31 8.96 -4.87
N LYS A 209 -3.34 9.02 -4.01
CA LYS A 209 -3.85 10.27 -3.43
C LYS A 209 -2.80 10.92 -2.52
N VAL A 210 -2.03 10.12 -1.78
CA VAL A 210 -0.87 10.58 -1.00
C VAL A 210 0.27 11.03 -1.91
N VAL A 211 0.54 10.29 -2.99
CA VAL A 211 1.54 10.69 -4.00
C VAL A 211 1.16 12.05 -4.60
N GLN A 212 -0.11 12.28 -4.92
CA GLN A 212 -0.64 13.57 -5.36
C GLN A 212 -0.42 14.66 -4.30
N ALA A 213 -0.78 14.41 -3.04
CA ALA A 213 -0.62 15.37 -1.94
C ALA A 213 0.85 15.74 -1.66
N ILE A 214 1.78 14.82 -1.87
CA ILE A 214 3.22 15.09 -1.72
C ILE A 214 3.74 15.87 -2.94
N THR A 215 3.45 15.38 -4.14
CA THR A 215 4.09 15.90 -5.36
C THR A 215 3.44 17.18 -5.88
N ASN A 216 2.17 17.42 -5.57
CA ASN A 216 1.43 18.63 -5.92
C ASN A 216 0.28 18.87 -4.91
N PRO A 217 0.61 19.42 -3.72
CA PRO A 217 -0.34 19.63 -2.62
C PRO A 217 -1.48 20.59 -2.99
N ASP A 218 -1.21 21.65 -3.76
CA ASP A 218 -2.24 22.62 -4.17
C ASP A 218 -3.36 21.94 -4.97
N LEU A 219 -2.99 21.02 -5.87
CA LEU A 219 -3.95 20.26 -6.65
C LEU A 219 -4.68 19.20 -5.79
N ALA A 220 -3.99 18.59 -4.82
CA ALA A 220 -4.64 17.71 -3.85
C ALA A 220 -5.68 18.46 -3.00
N ASP A 221 -5.41 19.71 -2.64
CA ASP A 221 -6.35 20.56 -1.91
C ASP A 221 -7.56 20.94 -2.76
N GLN A 222 -7.35 21.29 -4.03
CA GLN A 222 -8.44 21.56 -4.96
C GLN A 222 -9.37 20.34 -5.11
N ILE A 223 -8.80 19.15 -5.31
CA ILE A 223 -9.56 17.89 -5.41
C ILE A 223 -10.31 17.60 -4.10
N SER A 224 -9.62 17.72 -2.96
CA SER A 224 -10.21 17.52 -1.63
C SER A 224 -11.40 18.44 -1.36
N GLN A 225 -11.29 19.71 -1.75
CA GLN A 225 -12.38 20.69 -1.64
C GLN A 225 -13.54 20.37 -2.56
N ASP A 226 -13.26 19.96 -3.79
CA ASP A 226 -14.25 19.63 -4.80
C ASP A 226 -15.11 18.42 -4.38
N ILE A 227 -14.50 17.32 -3.91
CA ILE A 227 -15.26 16.14 -3.43
C ILE A 227 -16.07 16.42 -2.16
N SER A 228 -15.72 17.49 -1.42
CA SER A 228 -16.43 17.94 -0.23
C SER A 228 -17.52 18.98 -0.55
N ASN A 229 -17.60 19.45 -1.79
CA ASN A 229 -18.52 20.50 -2.19
C ASN A 229 -19.89 19.91 -2.55
N VAL A 230 -20.88 20.20 -1.70
CA VAL A 230 -22.27 19.76 -1.83
C VAL A 230 -22.94 20.13 -3.17
N LYS A 231 -22.41 21.11 -3.90
CA LYS A 231 -22.95 21.53 -5.21
C LYS A 231 -22.40 20.73 -6.39
N ILE A 232 -21.26 20.07 -6.23
CA ILE A 232 -20.52 19.36 -7.28
C ILE A 232 -19.98 18.03 -6.74
N LEU A 233 -20.84 17.30 -6.03
CA LEU A 233 -20.51 16.02 -5.42
C LEU A 233 -20.04 15.01 -6.47
N GLY A 234 -19.02 14.23 -6.12
CA GLY A 234 -18.53 13.14 -6.94
C GLY A 234 -17.39 12.37 -6.29
N SER A 235 -16.91 11.37 -7.01
CA SER A 235 -15.74 10.58 -6.59
C SER A 235 -14.44 11.36 -6.78
N TRP A 236 -13.39 10.88 -6.13
CA TRP A 236 -12.03 11.42 -6.33
C TRP A 236 -11.61 11.38 -7.81
N SER A 237 -11.86 10.28 -8.52
CA SER A 237 -11.57 10.19 -9.97
C SER A 237 -12.30 11.25 -10.79
N GLN A 238 -13.57 11.53 -10.48
CA GLN A 238 -14.32 12.56 -11.20
C GLN A 238 -13.78 13.97 -10.91
N ALA A 239 -13.27 14.21 -9.70
CA ALA A 239 -12.61 15.45 -9.35
C ALA A 239 -11.25 15.57 -10.07
N GLU A 240 -10.47 14.49 -10.16
CA GLU A 240 -9.24 14.44 -10.97
C GLU A 240 -9.51 14.83 -12.42
N GLU A 241 -10.55 14.29 -13.04
CA GLU A 241 -10.98 14.66 -14.39
C GLU A 241 -11.34 16.15 -14.51
N ARG A 242 -12.12 16.69 -13.56
CA ARG A 242 -12.50 18.12 -13.54
C ARG A 242 -11.31 19.06 -13.47
N HIS A 243 -10.30 18.68 -12.68
CA HIS A 243 -9.08 19.47 -12.49
C HIS A 243 -7.98 19.15 -13.51
N ASN A 244 -8.24 18.24 -14.46
CA ASN A 244 -7.24 17.74 -15.42
C ASN A 244 -5.97 17.24 -14.70
N ALA A 245 -6.16 16.57 -13.57
CA ALA A 245 -5.13 15.94 -12.76
C ALA A 245 -4.76 14.57 -13.34
N PHE A 246 -3.63 14.02 -12.89
CA PHE A 246 -3.31 12.62 -13.17
C PHE A 246 -4.18 11.69 -12.32
N ASP A 247 -4.58 10.56 -12.89
CA ASP A 247 -5.35 9.52 -12.21
C ASP A 247 -4.55 8.96 -11.01
N HIS A 248 -5.14 8.95 -9.82
CA HIS A 248 -4.47 8.43 -8.63
C HIS A 248 -4.08 6.95 -8.73
N CYS A 249 -4.74 6.12 -9.53
CA CYS A 249 -4.27 4.74 -9.77
C CYS A 249 -2.89 4.76 -10.41
N ILE A 250 -2.67 5.67 -11.37
CA ILE A 250 -1.39 5.85 -12.05
C ILE A 250 -0.34 6.40 -11.08
N LEU A 251 -0.70 7.43 -10.30
CA LEU A 251 0.20 7.99 -9.29
C LEU A 251 0.58 6.97 -8.22
N GLY A 252 -0.38 6.11 -7.84
CA GLY A 252 -0.19 5.03 -6.89
C GLY A 252 0.74 3.95 -7.43
N GLU A 253 0.61 3.57 -8.72
CA GLU A 253 1.53 2.66 -9.40
C GLU A 253 2.97 3.20 -9.34
N ILE A 254 3.16 4.49 -9.67
CA ILE A 254 4.45 5.18 -9.61
C ILE A 254 5.02 5.14 -8.19
N GLY A 255 4.23 5.51 -7.18
CA GLY A 255 4.65 5.50 -5.77
C GLY A 255 5.01 4.11 -5.28
N ALA A 256 4.16 3.12 -5.54
CA ALA A 256 4.37 1.74 -5.15
C ALA A 256 5.64 1.15 -5.77
N MET A 257 5.90 1.44 -7.04
CA MET A 257 7.14 1.07 -7.71
C MET A 257 8.36 1.79 -7.14
N PHE A 258 8.25 3.09 -6.84
CA PHE A 258 9.31 3.87 -6.21
C PHE A 258 9.70 3.30 -4.83
N TRP A 259 8.73 2.83 -4.06
CA TRP A 259 8.94 2.17 -2.76
C TRP A 259 9.34 0.69 -2.87
N GLY A 260 9.36 0.11 -4.07
CA GLY A 260 9.72 -1.28 -4.32
C GLY A 260 8.71 -2.27 -3.72
N LEU A 261 7.42 -1.94 -3.77
CA LEU A 261 6.35 -2.80 -3.30
C LEU A 261 6.17 -4.03 -4.21
N PRO A 262 5.57 -5.12 -3.70
CA PRO A 262 5.31 -6.33 -4.49
C PRO A 262 4.39 -6.06 -5.69
N GLU A 263 4.56 -6.83 -6.76
CA GLU A 263 3.78 -6.72 -8.00
C GLU A 263 2.26 -6.83 -7.75
N TYR A 264 1.81 -7.76 -6.91
CA TYR A 264 0.38 -7.89 -6.59
C TYR A 264 -0.24 -6.62 -5.96
N VAL A 265 0.56 -5.81 -5.25
CA VAL A 265 0.12 -4.53 -4.68
C VAL A 265 0.01 -3.49 -5.79
N ILE A 266 1.03 -3.41 -6.64
CA ILE A 266 1.08 -2.50 -7.79
C ILE A 266 -0.11 -2.76 -8.72
N ASP A 267 -0.36 -4.03 -9.07
CA ASP A 267 -1.47 -4.46 -9.91
C ASP A 267 -2.83 -4.09 -9.31
N SER A 268 -2.99 -4.31 -8.00
CA SER A 268 -4.23 -3.96 -7.29
C SER A 268 -4.46 -2.45 -7.28
N ILE A 269 -3.41 -1.65 -7.05
CA ILE A 269 -3.49 -0.18 -7.13
C ILE A 269 -3.88 0.26 -8.56
N ALA A 270 -3.26 -0.30 -9.59
CA ALA A 270 -3.52 0.10 -10.98
C ALA A 270 -4.91 -0.31 -11.50
N ALA A 271 -5.60 -1.24 -10.81
CA ALA A 271 -6.82 -1.85 -11.32
C ALA A 271 -8.04 -1.76 -10.38
N HIS A 272 -7.93 -1.21 -9.17
CA HIS A 272 -9.03 -1.18 -8.19
C HIS A 272 -10.29 -0.38 -8.60
N HIS A 273 -10.20 0.46 -9.65
CA HIS A 273 -11.35 1.15 -10.25
C HIS A 273 -11.86 0.49 -11.55
N LYS A 274 -11.20 -0.56 -12.03
CA LYS A 274 -11.60 -1.28 -13.25
C LYS A 274 -12.68 -2.29 -12.92
N LYS A 275 -13.67 -2.40 -13.81
CA LYS A 275 -14.71 -3.44 -13.68
C LYS A 275 -14.07 -4.82 -13.73
N PRO A 276 -14.52 -5.77 -12.89
CA PRO A 276 -14.06 -7.15 -12.95
C PRO A 276 -14.21 -7.73 -14.38
N GLN A 277 -13.16 -8.37 -14.90
CA GLN A 277 -13.13 -8.85 -16.31
C GLN A 277 -14.08 -10.02 -16.59
N SER A 278 -14.40 -10.86 -15.60
CA SER A 278 -15.38 -11.95 -15.72
C SER A 278 -16.49 -11.77 -14.70
N MET A 279 -17.75 -11.85 -15.16
CA MET A 279 -18.97 -11.67 -14.35
C MET A 279 -19.25 -12.87 -13.42
N ILE A 280 -18.64 -14.03 -13.70
CA ILE A 280 -18.67 -15.21 -12.81
C ILE A 280 -17.27 -15.81 -12.87
N ALA A 281 -16.56 -15.81 -11.75
CA ALA A 281 -15.21 -16.36 -11.68
C ALA A 281 -15.18 -17.63 -10.83
N SER A 282 -14.41 -18.64 -11.26
CA SER A 282 -14.11 -19.82 -10.44
C SER A 282 -13.04 -19.54 -9.39
N HIS A 283 -12.31 -18.43 -9.53
CA HIS A 283 -11.30 -17.95 -8.58
C HIS A 283 -11.35 -16.41 -8.49
N PHE A 284 -11.21 -15.88 -7.28
CA PHE A 284 -11.12 -14.43 -7.05
C PHE A 284 -9.65 -14.04 -6.88
N THR A 285 -9.23 -13.00 -7.60
CA THR A 285 -7.88 -12.46 -7.48
C THR A 285 -7.82 -11.45 -6.32
N VAL A 286 -6.60 -11.11 -5.86
CA VAL A 286 -6.38 -10.01 -4.90
C VAL A 286 -7.02 -8.71 -5.43
N ASN A 287 -6.88 -8.42 -6.72
CA ASN A 287 -7.47 -7.23 -7.32
C ASN A 287 -9.01 -7.21 -7.24
N ASP A 288 -9.67 -8.37 -7.41
CA ASP A 288 -11.13 -8.46 -7.28
C ASP A 288 -11.59 -8.16 -5.86
N LEU A 289 -10.85 -8.68 -4.87
CA LEU A 289 -11.11 -8.45 -3.46
C LEU A 289 -10.91 -6.98 -3.10
N VAL A 290 -9.82 -6.35 -3.57
CA VAL A 290 -9.51 -4.94 -3.33
C VAL A 290 -10.50 -4.01 -4.00
N THR A 291 -10.89 -4.29 -5.25
CA THR A 291 -11.91 -3.52 -5.99
C THR A 291 -13.22 -3.49 -5.20
N PHE A 292 -13.68 -4.66 -4.74
CA PHE A 292 -14.92 -4.76 -4.00
C PHE A 292 -14.80 -4.13 -2.60
N ALA A 293 -13.69 -4.37 -1.91
CA ALA A 293 -13.41 -3.77 -0.61
C ALA A 293 -13.40 -2.24 -0.66
N ASN A 294 -12.85 -1.64 -1.72
CA ASN A 294 -12.84 -0.20 -1.91
C ASN A 294 -14.28 0.35 -1.97
N GLN A 295 -15.15 -0.26 -2.76
CA GLN A 295 -16.56 0.16 -2.85
C GLN A 295 -17.33 -0.05 -1.54
N LEU A 296 -17.13 -1.18 -0.87
CA LEU A 296 -17.75 -1.45 0.43
C LEU A 296 -17.26 -0.48 1.52
N SER A 297 -15.99 -0.06 1.48
CA SER A 297 -15.45 0.90 2.45
C SER A 297 -16.16 2.26 2.37
N HIS A 298 -16.41 2.77 1.16
CA HIS A 298 -17.19 3.99 0.95
C HIS A 298 -18.61 3.85 1.49
N TRP A 299 -19.26 2.70 1.28
CA TRP A 299 -20.57 2.43 1.85
C TRP A 299 -20.53 2.47 3.38
N VAL A 300 -19.63 1.72 4.00
CA VAL A 300 -19.52 1.57 5.46
C VAL A 300 -19.18 2.91 6.14
N LEU A 301 -18.41 3.76 5.46
CA LEU A 301 -18.11 5.12 5.91
C LEU A 301 -19.25 6.12 5.63
N LEU A 302 -20.34 5.68 5.01
CA LEU A 302 -21.49 6.50 4.60
C LEU A 302 -21.06 7.65 3.67
N GLN A 303 -20.23 7.33 2.68
CA GLN A 303 -19.76 8.22 1.62
C GLN A 303 -20.36 7.82 0.25
N PRO A 304 -21.69 7.87 0.08
CA PRO A 304 -22.35 7.36 -1.13
C PRO A 304 -21.91 8.07 -2.41
N THR A 305 -21.55 9.35 -2.32
CA THR A 305 -21.08 10.15 -3.46
C THR A 305 -19.68 9.77 -3.94
N GLN A 306 -18.91 9.06 -3.13
CA GLN A 306 -17.58 8.56 -3.48
C GLN A 306 -17.63 7.12 -4.03
N MET A 307 -18.78 6.46 -3.91
CA MET A 307 -19.00 5.11 -4.41
C MET A 307 -19.25 5.13 -5.92
N ASN A 308 -18.67 4.16 -6.62
CA ASN A 308 -19.01 3.85 -8.00
C ASN A 308 -20.04 2.71 -7.99
N GLU A 309 -21.32 3.08 -8.09
CA GLU A 309 -22.44 2.13 -8.04
C GLU A 309 -22.32 1.03 -9.10
N ALA A 310 -21.98 1.39 -10.34
CA ALA A 310 -21.82 0.42 -11.42
C ALA A 310 -20.66 -0.57 -11.18
N LEU A 311 -19.62 -0.14 -10.46
CA LEU A 311 -18.50 -1.01 -10.07
C LEU A 311 -18.88 -1.90 -8.88
N LEU A 312 -19.65 -1.37 -7.94
CA LEU A 312 -20.17 -2.14 -6.81
C LEU A 312 -21.14 -3.24 -7.28
N GLU A 313 -22.08 -2.90 -8.15
CA GLU A 313 -23.00 -3.86 -8.77
C GLU A 313 -22.24 -4.96 -9.51
N ALA A 314 -21.27 -4.59 -10.36
CA ALA A 314 -20.42 -5.55 -11.05
C ALA A 314 -19.62 -6.44 -10.07
N SER A 315 -19.22 -5.89 -8.92
CA SER A 315 -18.55 -6.67 -7.87
C SER A 315 -19.53 -7.67 -7.23
N TYR A 316 -20.74 -7.26 -6.86
CA TYR A 316 -21.75 -8.19 -6.33
C TYR A 316 -22.03 -9.35 -7.29
N GLU A 317 -22.23 -9.05 -8.57
CA GLU A 317 -22.42 -10.06 -9.61
C GLU A 317 -21.22 -10.99 -9.71
N LYS A 318 -20.00 -10.44 -9.73
CA LYS A 318 -18.75 -11.21 -9.77
C LYS A 318 -18.64 -12.22 -8.63
N PHE A 319 -19.02 -11.80 -7.41
CA PHE A 319 -19.00 -12.64 -6.20
C PHE A 319 -20.26 -13.52 -6.06
N GLY A 320 -21.19 -13.49 -7.03
CA GLY A 320 -22.41 -14.29 -7.00
C GLY A 320 -23.36 -13.92 -5.87
N LEU A 321 -23.34 -12.66 -5.42
CA LEU A 321 -24.13 -12.17 -4.30
C LEU A 321 -25.48 -11.62 -4.78
N SER A 322 -26.57 -12.14 -4.21
CA SER A 322 -27.88 -11.51 -4.29
C SER A 322 -27.96 -10.24 -3.43
N PRO A 323 -28.90 -9.31 -3.68
CA PRO A 323 -29.07 -8.11 -2.86
C PRO A 323 -29.23 -8.41 -1.35
N ALA A 324 -29.96 -9.48 -1.00
CA ALA A 324 -30.12 -9.90 0.40
C ALA A 324 -28.80 -10.37 1.03
N GLN A 325 -27.95 -11.07 0.26
CA GLN A 325 -26.62 -11.49 0.73
C GLN A 325 -25.66 -10.30 0.85
N ALA A 326 -25.76 -9.32 -0.05
CA ALA A 326 -25.00 -8.09 0.04
C ALA A 326 -25.34 -7.30 1.32
N GLU A 327 -26.62 -7.21 1.69
CA GLU A 327 -27.05 -6.56 2.93
C GLU A 327 -26.53 -7.27 4.19
N VAL A 328 -26.57 -8.61 4.22
CA VAL A 328 -25.98 -9.40 5.31
C VAL A 328 -24.47 -9.17 5.39
N LEU A 329 -23.78 -9.19 4.25
CA LEU A 329 -22.34 -8.94 4.16
C LEU A 329 -21.96 -7.56 4.72
N ILE A 330 -22.73 -6.52 4.40
CA ILE A 330 -22.51 -5.17 4.92
C ILE A 330 -22.61 -5.17 6.45
N ASN A 331 -23.63 -5.81 7.02
CA ASN A 331 -23.79 -5.90 8.47
C ASN A 331 -22.61 -6.61 9.16
N GLU A 332 -22.04 -7.64 8.54
CA GLU A 332 -20.85 -8.35 9.03
C GLU A 332 -19.58 -7.48 8.98
N ILE A 333 -19.52 -6.52 8.06
CA ILE A 333 -18.38 -5.62 7.88
C ILE A 333 -18.43 -4.38 8.80
N MET A 334 -19.62 -3.92 9.19
CA MET A 334 -19.78 -2.72 10.05
C MET A 334 -18.88 -2.70 11.30
N PRO A 335 -18.66 -3.81 12.03
CA PRO A 335 -17.75 -3.84 13.20
C PRO A 335 -16.28 -3.56 12.84
N LEU A 336 -15.88 -3.72 11.58
CA LEU A 336 -14.51 -3.44 11.13
C LEU A 336 -14.18 -1.95 11.15
N LYS A 337 -15.15 -1.05 11.32
CA LYS A 337 -14.88 0.39 11.45
C LYS A 337 -14.14 0.74 12.75
N SER A 338 -14.38 -0.01 13.83
CA SER A 338 -14.15 0.44 15.21
C SER A 338 -12.87 -0.04 15.89
N VAL A 339 -11.83 -0.44 15.15
CA VAL A 339 -10.53 -0.81 15.75
C VAL A 339 -9.52 0.30 15.44
N ALA A 340 -9.31 1.19 16.41
CA ALA A 340 -8.24 2.19 16.47
C ALA A 340 -7.51 2.04 17.81
#